data_AF-A0A7W0ZDG5-F1
#
_entry.id   AF-A0A7W0ZDG5-F1
#
_cell.length_a   1.000
_cell.length_b   1.000
_cell.length_c   1.000
_cell.angle_alpha   90.00
_cell.angle_beta   90.00
_cell.angle_gamma   90.00
#
_symmetry.space_group_name_H-M   'P 1'
#
loop_
_entity.id
_entity.type
_entity.pdbx_description
1 polymer ?
#
loop_
_entity_poly.entity_id
_entity_poly.type
_entity_poly.pdbx_seq_one_letter_code
_entity_poly.pdbx_strand_id
1 'polypeptide(L)'
;APTDGNAHPHLDCSEKIAVVHNGIIENHDVLRRKLEGEGHTFRSDTDTEVAAHLIESIIASEKCSLLDAVREAVNVLEGAFALVCISALEPDVIITARQEPPIIVGATATAGLVASDIPALLAHTRDMIPLQNRQIAEVKPGSVRLFDFDGEELEPESIHIDWDLEAAEKGGYEDFMLKEIHEQPEAVLNTMRGRVDENNRIFLDEVHWKDEELKASTRSSWLPVAPPSMQASRPSTRSSTGLVSPSSSTSLASSVTAIPCSIDGGWSSGSLNRARRPTRSQRFVSPKRWVPR
;
A
#
# COMPACT_ATOMS: atom_id res chain seq x y z
N ALA A 1 20.69 0.49 0.17
CA ALA A 1 20.74 -0.32 -1.06
C ALA A 1 20.23 -1.72 -0.71
N PRO A 2 19.64 -2.48 -1.65
CA PRO A 2 19.21 -3.84 -1.34
C PRO A 2 20.43 -4.70 -1.02
N THR A 3 20.39 -5.40 0.11
CA THR A 3 21.40 -6.34 0.59
C THR A 3 20.68 -7.54 1.18
N ASP A 4 21.30 -8.72 1.15
CA ASP A 4 20.70 -9.92 1.75
C ASP A 4 20.43 -9.73 3.25
N GLY A 5 21.27 -8.98 3.95
CA GLY A 5 21.06 -8.65 5.37
C GLY A 5 19.87 -7.73 5.65
N ASN A 6 19.38 -7.01 4.64
CA ASN A 6 18.19 -6.15 4.75
C ASN A 6 16.94 -6.83 4.16
N ALA A 7 17.05 -8.07 3.69
CA ALA A 7 15.92 -8.82 3.16
C ALA A 7 15.12 -9.45 4.30
N HIS A 8 13.80 -9.42 4.16
CA HIS A 8 12.91 -10.12 5.07
C HIS A 8 12.98 -11.64 4.83
N PRO A 9 12.68 -12.48 5.84
CA PRO A 9 12.25 -12.12 7.20
C PRO A 9 13.39 -11.67 8.11
N HIS A 10 13.08 -10.77 9.05
CA HIS A 10 13.99 -10.46 10.17
C HIS A 10 13.72 -11.37 11.36
N LEU A 11 14.79 -11.82 12.00
CA LEU A 11 14.77 -12.75 13.14
C LEU A 11 15.07 -12.00 14.45
N ASP A 12 14.63 -12.54 15.57
CA ASP A 12 15.05 -12.12 16.90
C ASP A 12 16.47 -12.60 17.25
N CYS A 13 17.00 -12.26 18.45
CA CYS A 13 18.35 -12.67 18.84
C CYS A 13 18.50 -14.20 18.91
N SER A 14 17.42 -14.91 19.26
CA SER A 14 17.40 -16.35 19.49
C SER A 14 16.97 -17.19 18.27
N GLU A 15 16.63 -16.53 17.16
CA GLU A 15 16.13 -17.15 15.92
C GLU A 15 14.87 -18.02 16.16
N LYS A 16 14.01 -17.56 17.06
CA LYS A 16 12.70 -18.16 17.39
C LYS A 16 11.54 -17.39 16.80
N ILE A 17 11.67 -16.09 16.56
CA ILE A 17 10.62 -15.25 16.02
C ILE A 17 11.08 -14.75 14.66
N ALA A 18 10.20 -14.80 13.67
CA ALA A 18 10.46 -14.22 12.36
C ALA A 18 9.35 -13.23 12.00
N VAL A 19 9.75 -12.06 11.49
CA VAL A 19 8.84 -10.97 11.12
C VAL A 19 9.07 -10.57 9.67
N VAL A 20 7.96 -10.46 8.94
CA VAL A 20 7.90 -9.76 7.65
C VAL A 20 7.04 -8.53 7.83
N HIS A 21 7.48 -7.42 7.24
CA HIS A 21 6.82 -6.13 7.36
C HIS A 21 6.64 -5.48 5.99
N ASN A 22 5.54 -4.76 5.81
CA ASN A 22 5.36 -3.79 4.73
C ASN A 22 4.90 -2.48 5.35
N GLY A 23 5.60 -1.39 5.07
CA GLY A 23 5.36 -0.10 5.70
C GLY A 23 6.65 0.57 6.17
N ILE A 24 6.51 1.54 7.07
CA ILE A 24 7.60 2.27 7.73
C ILE A 24 7.24 2.40 9.21
N ILE A 25 8.11 1.90 10.09
CA ILE A 25 8.04 2.14 11.53
C ILE A 25 8.80 3.44 11.84
N GLU A 26 8.08 4.51 12.16
CA GLU A 26 8.63 5.86 12.27
C GLU A 26 9.51 6.04 13.52
N ASN A 27 9.18 5.36 14.62
CA ASN A 27 9.91 5.45 15.88
C ASN A 27 11.01 4.38 16.05
N HIS A 28 11.41 3.70 14.97
CA HIS A 28 12.40 2.61 15.01
C HIS A 28 13.74 3.01 15.63
N ASP A 29 14.24 4.23 15.39
CA ASP A 29 15.50 4.73 15.95
C ASP A 29 15.48 4.85 17.48
N VAL A 30 14.32 5.20 18.04
CA VAL A 30 14.14 5.31 19.51
C VAL A 30 14.09 3.92 20.12
N LEU A 31 13.31 3.02 19.51
CA LEU A 31 13.14 1.65 19.96
C LEU A 31 14.43 0.83 19.85
N ARG A 32 15.17 0.98 18.75
CA ARG A 32 16.48 0.34 18.54
C ARG A 32 17.44 0.67 19.67
N ARG A 33 17.62 1.95 19.99
CA ARG A 33 18.52 2.39 21.09
C ARG A 33 18.08 1.84 22.45
N LYS A 34 16.77 1.75 22.70
CA LYS A 34 16.24 1.14 23.93
C LYS A 34 16.62 -0.35 23.99
N LEU A 35 16.34 -1.10 22.94
CA LEU A 35 16.60 -2.55 22.86
C LEU A 35 18.10 -2.88 22.90
N GLU A 36 18.95 -2.08 22.25
CA GLU A 36 20.41 -2.18 22.39
C GLU A 36 20.86 -1.96 23.84
N GLY A 37 20.25 -1.00 24.55
CA GLY A 37 20.48 -0.78 25.98
C GLY A 37 20.02 -1.93 26.88
N GLU A 38 19.05 -2.72 26.42
CA GLU A 38 18.56 -3.94 27.07
C GLU A 38 19.40 -5.18 26.70
N GLY A 39 20.35 -5.05 25.76
CA GLY A 39 21.30 -6.09 25.37
C GLY A 39 20.96 -6.82 24.06
N HIS A 40 19.96 -6.37 23.30
CA HIS A 40 19.65 -6.94 21.99
C HIS A 40 20.74 -6.61 20.97
N THR A 41 21.03 -7.56 20.07
CA THR A 41 22.05 -7.41 19.02
C THR A 41 21.41 -7.41 17.65
N PHE A 42 21.43 -6.25 16.99
CA PHE A 42 20.90 -6.06 15.65
C PHE A 42 21.91 -6.47 14.56
N ARG A 43 21.40 -7.00 13.45
CA ARG A 43 22.16 -7.50 12.30
C ARG A 43 21.89 -6.68 11.02
N SER A 44 20.87 -5.82 11.03
CA SER A 44 20.47 -4.96 9.92
C SER A 44 20.20 -3.53 10.39
N ASP A 45 20.11 -2.62 9.42
CA ASP A 45 19.71 -1.23 9.63
C ASP A 45 18.22 -1.01 9.34
N THR A 46 17.44 -2.08 9.23
CA THR A 46 16.01 -1.98 8.91
C THR A 46 15.19 -1.62 10.14
N ASP A 47 14.08 -0.95 9.90
CA ASP A 47 13.03 -0.71 10.88
C ASP A 47 12.30 -2.00 11.26
N THR A 48 12.19 -2.94 10.33
CA THR A 48 11.52 -4.24 10.53
C THR A 48 12.20 -5.11 11.59
N GLU A 49 13.53 -5.13 11.66
CA GLU A 49 14.24 -5.89 12.70
C GLU A 49 13.93 -5.38 14.10
N VAL A 50 13.61 -4.09 14.25
CA VAL A 50 13.18 -3.49 15.53
C VAL A 50 11.88 -4.12 16.01
N ALA A 51 10.94 -4.43 15.10
CA ALA A 51 9.71 -5.12 15.48
C ALA A 51 9.99 -6.54 15.99
N ALA A 52 10.90 -7.29 15.36
CA ALA A 52 11.26 -8.64 15.81
C ALA A 52 11.85 -8.64 17.23
N HIS A 53 12.79 -7.73 17.51
CA HIS A 53 13.39 -7.60 18.83
C HIS A 53 12.45 -7.01 19.89
N LEU A 54 11.52 -6.12 19.49
CA LEU A 54 10.50 -5.62 20.40
C LEU A 54 9.58 -6.74 20.88
N ILE A 55 9.10 -7.57 19.95
CA ILE A 55 8.27 -8.74 20.27
C ILE A 55 9.05 -9.74 21.14
N GLU A 56 10.33 -9.98 20.83
CA GLU A 56 11.23 -10.80 21.66
C GLU A 56 11.32 -10.28 23.10
N SER A 57 11.57 -8.97 23.29
CA SER A 57 11.69 -8.34 24.61
C SER A 57 10.39 -8.48 25.43
N ILE A 58 9.23 -8.31 24.78
CA ILE A 58 7.92 -8.46 25.44
C ILE A 58 7.68 -9.92 25.86
N ILE A 59 7.92 -10.90 24.98
CA ILE A 59 7.77 -12.32 25.31
C ILE A 59 8.70 -12.70 26.48
N ALA A 60 9.95 -12.24 26.47
CA ALA A 60 10.91 -12.56 27.50
C ALA A 60 10.55 -11.95 28.88
N SER A 61 10.01 -10.74 28.89
CA SER A 61 9.68 -10.01 30.12
C SER A 61 8.38 -10.50 30.75
N GLU A 62 7.33 -10.71 29.96
CA GLU A 62 5.98 -11.05 30.44
C GLU A 62 5.68 -12.55 30.41
N LYS A 63 6.47 -13.34 29.67
CA LYS A 63 6.23 -14.78 29.44
C LYS A 63 4.84 -15.04 28.85
N CYS A 64 4.48 -14.26 27.84
CA CYS A 64 3.19 -14.31 27.17
C CYS A 64 3.26 -15.02 25.80
N SER A 65 2.11 -15.15 25.15
CA SER A 65 1.99 -15.74 23.80
C SER A 65 2.49 -14.79 22.71
N LEU A 66 2.71 -15.30 21.50
CA LEU A 66 3.03 -14.44 20.35
C LEU A 66 1.93 -13.40 20.09
N LEU A 67 0.67 -13.77 20.26
CA LEU A 67 -0.48 -12.86 20.07
C LEU A 67 -0.40 -11.68 21.03
N ASP A 68 -0.21 -11.97 22.33
CA ASP A 68 -0.12 -10.93 23.36
C ASP A 68 1.07 -10.01 23.10
N ALA A 69 2.23 -10.57 22.76
CA ALA A 69 3.42 -9.78 22.50
C ALA A 69 3.29 -8.88 21.27
N VAL A 70 2.64 -9.36 20.19
CA VAL A 70 2.35 -8.53 19.02
C VAL A 70 1.35 -7.44 19.38
N ARG A 71 0.32 -7.72 20.19
CA ARG A 71 -0.65 -6.70 20.65
C ARG A 71 0.04 -5.58 21.44
N GLU A 72 0.93 -5.93 22.36
CA GLU A 72 1.69 -4.91 23.11
C GLU A 72 2.63 -4.14 22.17
N ALA A 73 3.30 -4.82 21.23
CA ALA A 73 4.21 -4.19 20.28
C ALA A 73 3.50 -3.15 19.41
N VAL A 74 2.33 -3.46 18.83
CA VAL A 74 1.63 -2.54 17.92
C VAL A 74 1.07 -1.29 18.60
N ASN A 75 0.94 -1.30 19.93
CA ASN A 75 0.59 -0.11 20.71
C ASN A 75 1.79 0.82 20.97
N VAL A 76 3.01 0.32 20.77
CA VAL A 76 4.26 1.07 20.90
C VAL A 76 4.78 1.54 19.54
N LEU A 77 4.52 0.80 18.46
CA LEU A 77 4.96 1.14 17.12
C LEU A 77 4.20 2.37 16.57
N GLU A 78 4.95 3.29 15.96
CA GLU A 78 4.41 4.47 15.27
C GLU A 78 4.60 4.34 13.75
N GLY A 79 3.66 4.90 12.98
CA GLY A 79 3.69 4.90 11.53
C GLY A 79 2.68 3.94 10.90
N ALA A 80 3.05 3.45 9.72
CA ALA A 80 2.22 2.60 8.88
C ALA A 80 2.90 1.25 8.74
N PHE A 81 2.25 0.17 9.12
CA PHE A 81 2.84 -1.16 9.09
C PHE A 81 1.81 -2.26 8.85
N ALA A 82 2.23 -3.25 8.09
CA ALA A 82 1.58 -4.55 7.96
C ALA A 82 2.59 -5.61 8.40
N LEU A 83 2.36 -6.21 9.57
CA LEU A 83 3.26 -7.19 10.18
C LEU A 83 2.73 -8.60 9.98
N VAL A 84 3.62 -9.54 9.70
CA VAL A 84 3.37 -10.98 9.74
C VAL A 84 4.45 -11.62 10.60
N CYS A 85 4.04 -12.21 11.70
CA CYS A 85 4.90 -12.75 12.74
C CYS A 85 4.62 -14.25 12.91
N ILE A 86 5.70 -15.03 12.99
CA ILE A 86 5.66 -16.46 13.31
C ILE A 86 6.65 -16.77 14.43
N SER A 87 6.39 -17.84 15.16
CA SER A 87 7.27 -18.30 16.24
C SER A 87 7.54 -19.81 16.14
N ALA A 88 8.78 -20.21 16.32
CA ALA A 88 9.18 -21.61 16.44
C ALA A 88 8.59 -22.31 17.69
N LEU A 89 8.08 -21.54 18.65
CA LEU A 89 7.40 -22.05 19.84
C LEU A 89 5.92 -22.34 19.58
N GLU A 90 5.34 -21.69 18.58
CA GLU A 90 3.92 -21.79 18.20
C GLU A 90 3.80 -21.99 16.67
N PRO A 91 4.27 -23.14 16.13
CA PRO A 91 4.53 -23.32 14.70
C PRO A 91 3.28 -23.30 13.81
N ASP A 92 2.10 -23.56 14.38
CA ASP A 92 0.83 -23.59 13.66
C ASP A 92 0.09 -22.24 13.69
N VAL A 93 0.73 -21.19 14.19
CA VAL A 93 0.13 -19.87 14.42
C VAL A 93 0.86 -18.79 13.64
N ILE A 94 0.10 -18.01 12.87
CA ILE A 94 0.57 -16.77 12.26
C ILE A 94 -0.18 -15.64 12.95
N ILE A 95 0.56 -14.68 13.49
CA ILE A 95 -0.02 -13.43 14.00
C ILE A 95 0.27 -12.33 13.00
N THR A 96 -0.76 -11.62 12.57
CA THR A 96 -0.60 -10.49 11.66
C THR A 96 -1.32 -9.27 12.19
N ALA A 97 -0.76 -8.08 11.95
CA ALA A 97 -1.35 -6.83 12.41
C ALA A 97 -1.30 -5.77 11.30
N ARG A 98 -2.41 -5.03 11.16
CA ARG A 98 -2.59 -4.03 10.11
C ARG A 98 -2.74 -2.63 10.70
N GLN A 99 -1.92 -1.72 10.20
CA GLN A 99 -2.01 -0.28 10.37
C GLN A 99 -1.67 0.39 9.03
N GLU A 100 -2.68 0.64 8.19
CA GLU A 100 -2.62 1.24 6.84
C GLU A 100 -2.35 0.28 5.67
N PRO A 101 -1.15 -0.29 5.43
CA PRO A 101 -0.93 -1.17 4.29
C PRO A 101 -1.89 -2.37 4.30
N PRO A 102 -2.33 -2.84 3.13
CA PRO A 102 -3.35 -3.88 3.08
C PRO A 102 -2.81 -5.21 3.61
N ILE A 103 -3.66 -5.90 4.38
CA ILE A 103 -3.49 -7.31 4.74
C ILE A 103 -4.82 -8.00 4.49
N ILE A 104 -4.76 -9.14 3.82
CA ILE A 104 -5.86 -10.07 3.67
C ILE A 104 -5.46 -11.41 4.25
N VAL A 105 -6.38 -12.01 5.01
CA VAL A 105 -6.17 -13.31 5.65
C VAL A 105 -7.21 -14.31 5.17
N GLY A 106 -6.87 -15.58 5.26
CA GLY A 106 -7.78 -16.68 4.99
C GLY A 106 -7.31 -17.94 5.69
N ALA A 107 -8.14 -18.96 5.68
CA ALA A 107 -7.77 -20.27 6.19
C ALA A 107 -8.39 -21.37 5.32
N THR A 108 -7.65 -22.45 5.17
CA THR A 108 -8.14 -23.73 4.66
C THR A 108 -8.18 -24.73 5.81
N ALA A 109 -8.72 -25.92 5.60
CA ALA A 109 -8.71 -26.97 6.62
C ALA A 109 -7.31 -27.34 7.12
N THR A 110 -6.25 -27.07 6.34
CA THR A 110 -4.88 -27.51 6.64
C THR A 110 -3.86 -26.38 6.76
N ALA A 111 -4.21 -25.14 6.44
CA ALA A 111 -3.27 -24.02 6.44
C ALA A 111 -3.94 -22.68 6.75
N GLY A 112 -3.26 -21.86 7.53
CA GLY A 112 -3.50 -20.42 7.63
C GLY A 112 -2.83 -19.67 6.48
N LEU A 113 -3.46 -18.60 5.99
CA LEU A 113 -3.01 -17.84 4.83
C LEU A 113 -3.03 -16.35 5.13
N VAL A 114 -1.96 -15.65 4.79
CA VAL A 114 -1.83 -14.19 4.93
C VAL A 114 -1.13 -13.63 3.70
N ALA A 115 -1.66 -12.56 3.14
CA ALA A 115 -1.05 -11.86 2.00
C ALA A 115 -1.36 -10.35 2.03
N SER A 116 -0.67 -9.59 1.18
CA SER A 116 -0.97 -8.17 0.96
C SER A 116 -2.03 -7.92 -0.11
N ASP A 117 -2.40 -8.96 -0.88
CA ASP A 117 -3.32 -8.83 -2.02
C ASP A 117 -4.10 -10.14 -2.28
N ILE A 118 -5.31 -10.01 -2.83
CA ILE A 118 -6.26 -11.10 -3.08
C ILE A 118 -5.69 -12.21 -4.00
N PRO A 119 -5.04 -11.89 -5.14
CA PRO A 119 -4.57 -12.92 -6.07
C PRO A 119 -3.62 -13.96 -5.46
N ALA A 120 -2.85 -13.57 -4.44
CA ALA A 120 -1.93 -14.46 -3.76
C ALA A 120 -2.63 -15.59 -2.98
N LEU A 121 -3.89 -15.37 -2.56
CA LEU A 121 -4.67 -16.34 -1.80
C LEU A 121 -5.70 -17.09 -2.65
N LEU A 122 -6.04 -16.59 -3.84
CA LEU A 122 -7.11 -17.14 -4.69
C LEU A 122 -6.86 -18.59 -5.15
N ALA A 123 -5.59 -19.00 -5.25
CA ALA A 123 -5.23 -20.38 -5.54
C ALA A 123 -5.59 -21.37 -4.41
N HIS A 124 -5.88 -20.87 -3.21
CA HIS A 124 -6.08 -21.67 -2.00
C HIS A 124 -7.47 -21.51 -1.38
N THR A 125 -8.06 -20.32 -1.43
CA THR A 125 -9.40 -20.04 -0.88
C THR A 125 -10.08 -18.92 -1.66
N ARG A 126 -11.42 -18.92 -1.67
CA ARG A 126 -12.26 -17.81 -2.17
C ARG A 126 -12.86 -16.97 -1.05
N ASP A 127 -12.91 -17.52 0.16
CA ASP A 127 -13.36 -16.84 1.35
C ASP A 127 -12.14 -16.24 2.06
N MET A 128 -12.15 -14.92 2.19
CA MET A 128 -11.03 -14.14 2.71
C MET A 128 -11.54 -13.02 3.61
N ILE A 129 -10.70 -12.54 4.51
CA ILE A 129 -11.02 -11.48 5.45
C ILE A 129 -9.97 -10.37 5.26
N PRO A 130 -10.34 -9.24 4.62
CA PRO A 130 -9.50 -8.06 4.60
C PRO A 130 -9.47 -7.46 6.00
N LEU A 131 -8.29 -7.37 6.61
CA LEU A 131 -8.16 -6.72 7.91
C LEU A 131 -8.46 -5.24 7.76
N GLN A 132 -9.03 -4.60 8.77
CA GLN A 132 -9.16 -3.15 8.88
C GLN A 132 -7.94 -2.57 9.61
N ASN A 133 -7.83 -1.24 9.62
CA ASN A 133 -6.79 -0.58 10.42
C ASN A 133 -6.99 -0.87 11.90
N ARG A 134 -5.89 -0.97 12.65
CA ARG A 134 -5.86 -1.29 14.08
C ARG A 134 -6.46 -2.66 14.40
N GLN A 135 -6.28 -3.63 13.51
CA GLN A 135 -6.68 -5.02 13.73
C GLN A 135 -5.49 -5.97 13.74
N ILE A 136 -5.62 -7.02 14.54
CA ILE A 136 -4.72 -8.15 14.65
C ILE A 136 -5.51 -9.40 14.28
N ALA A 137 -4.90 -10.32 13.54
CA ALA A 137 -5.46 -11.63 13.28
C ALA A 137 -4.54 -12.73 13.80
N GLU A 138 -5.14 -13.67 14.54
CA GLU A 138 -4.55 -14.97 14.84
C GLU A 138 -5.05 -15.96 13.78
N VAL A 139 -4.15 -16.43 12.92
CA VAL A 139 -4.46 -17.30 11.78
C VAL A 139 -3.86 -18.68 12.02
N LYS A 140 -4.71 -19.70 11.98
CA LYS A 140 -4.37 -21.13 12.13
C LYS A 140 -5.05 -21.95 11.02
N PRO A 141 -4.65 -23.21 10.80
CA PRO A 141 -5.45 -24.14 10.01
C PRO A 141 -6.91 -24.16 10.47
N GLY A 142 -7.84 -23.86 9.57
CA GLY A 142 -9.28 -23.88 9.80
C GLY A 142 -9.85 -22.76 10.66
N SER A 143 -9.05 -21.80 11.12
CA SER A 143 -9.52 -20.75 12.03
C SER A 143 -8.80 -19.42 11.81
N VAL A 144 -9.60 -18.35 11.78
CA VAL A 144 -9.13 -16.96 11.84
C VAL A 144 -9.87 -16.29 12.99
N ARG A 145 -9.12 -15.73 13.95
CA ARG A 145 -9.66 -14.89 15.02
C ARG A 145 -9.15 -13.48 14.86
N LEU A 146 -10.02 -12.49 15.06
CA LEU A 146 -9.67 -11.08 14.94
C LEU A 146 -9.73 -10.39 16.28
N PHE A 147 -8.86 -9.42 16.46
CA PHE A 147 -8.82 -8.54 17.62
C PHE A 147 -8.56 -7.11 17.17
N ASP A 148 -9.01 -6.14 17.94
CA ASP A 148 -8.44 -4.80 17.84
C ASP A 148 -7.11 -4.69 18.61
N PHE A 149 -6.47 -3.52 18.57
CA PHE A 149 -5.24 -3.26 19.30
C PHE A 149 -5.44 -3.16 20.82
N ASP A 150 -6.67 -2.94 21.29
CA ASP A 150 -7.02 -2.92 22.71
C ASP A 150 -7.22 -4.34 23.28
N GLY A 151 -7.34 -5.34 22.39
CA GLY A 151 -7.41 -6.76 22.72
C GLY A 151 -8.82 -7.33 22.71
N GLU A 152 -9.82 -6.54 22.30
CA GLU A 152 -11.20 -7.01 22.18
C GLU A 152 -11.35 -7.89 20.94
N GLU A 153 -11.99 -9.05 21.09
CA GLU A 153 -12.24 -9.99 19.98
C GLU A 153 -13.34 -9.43 19.06
N LEU A 154 -13.07 -9.45 17.75
CA LEU A 154 -13.94 -8.90 16.71
C LEU A 154 -14.55 -10.03 15.87
N GLU A 155 -15.78 -9.82 15.43
CA GLU A 155 -16.43 -10.72 14.48
C GLU A 155 -15.82 -10.55 13.07
N PRO A 156 -15.30 -11.63 12.44
CA PRO A 156 -14.71 -11.54 11.11
C PRO A 156 -15.75 -11.27 10.02
N GLU A 157 -15.51 -10.26 9.19
CA GLU A 157 -16.30 -10.01 7.98
C GLU A 157 -15.61 -10.64 6.76
N SER A 158 -16.03 -11.85 6.41
CA SER A 158 -15.50 -12.55 5.24
C SER A 158 -16.12 -12.05 3.95
N ILE A 159 -15.29 -11.82 2.93
CA ILE A 159 -15.71 -11.60 1.55
C ILE A 159 -15.48 -12.86 0.73
N HIS A 160 -16.41 -13.14 -0.18
CA HIS A 160 -16.26 -14.19 -1.19
C HIS A 160 -15.83 -13.58 -2.52
N ILE A 161 -14.78 -14.13 -3.14
CA ILE A 161 -14.26 -13.62 -4.41
C ILE A 161 -14.77 -14.45 -5.59
N ASP A 162 -15.71 -13.87 -6.33
CA ASP A 162 -16.39 -14.52 -7.48
C ASP A 162 -15.56 -14.57 -8.77
N TRP A 163 -14.50 -13.76 -8.89
CA TRP A 163 -13.72 -13.66 -10.13
C TRP A 163 -12.50 -14.59 -10.13
N ASP A 164 -12.14 -15.12 -11.30
CA ASP A 164 -11.07 -16.10 -11.47
C ASP A 164 -9.70 -15.49 -11.74
N LEU A 165 -8.64 -16.26 -11.40
CA LEU A 165 -7.24 -15.88 -11.58
C LEU A 165 -6.89 -15.60 -13.05
N GLU A 166 -7.62 -16.18 -14.01
CA GLU A 166 -7.40 -15.99 -15.45
C GLU A 166 -7.45 -14.50 -15.86
N ALA A 167 -8.24 -13.68 -15.17
CA ALA A 167 -8.27 -12.24 -15.40
C ALA A 167 -6.95 -11.54 -15.01
N ALA A 168 -6.22 -12.10 -14.04
CA ALA A 168 -4.95 -11.60 -13.51
C ALA A 168 -3.71 -12.22 -14.17
N GLU A 169 -3.86 -13.20 -15.07
CA GLU A 169 -2.76 -13.83 -15.78
C GLU A 169 -2.34 -13.04 -17.04
N LYS A 170 -1.23 -13.42 -17.70
CA LYS A 170 -0.81 -12.80 -18.96
C LYS A 170 -1.74 -13.09 -20.14
N GLY A 171 -2.68 -14.02 -20.04
CA GLY A 171 -3.70 -14.26 -21.07
C GLY A 171 -3.15 -14.54 -22.48
N GLY A 172 -1.95 -15.14 -22.58
CA GLY A 172 -1.27 -15.40 -23.86
C GLY A 172 -0.45 -14.23 -24.44
N TYR A 173 -0.40 -13.08 -23.78
CA TYR A 173 0.47 -11.97 -24.15
C TYR A 173 1.90 -12.14 -23.60
N GLU A 174 2.86 -11.52 -24.26
CA GLU A 174 4.28 -11.58 -23.88
C GLU A 174 4.51 -10.98 -22.47
N ASP A 175 3.90 -9.83 -22.20
CA ASP A 175 4.01 -9.10 -20.93
C ASP A 175 2.68 -8.46 -20.52
N PHE A 176 2.51 -8.20 -19.21
CA PHE A 176 1.30 -7.59 -18.63
C PHE A 176 0.97 -6.22 -19.25
N MET A 177 1.99 -5.38 -19.50
CA MET A 177 1.78 -4.08 -20.13
C MET A 177 1.12 -4.22 -21.51
N LEU A 178 1.48 -5.24 -22.30
CA LEU A 178 0.88 -5.47 -23.61
C LEU A 178 -0.57 -5.95 -23.47
N LYS A 179 -0.84 -6.90 -22.56
CA LYS A 179 -2.20 -7.32 -22.21
C LYS A 179 -3.07 -6.13 -21.84
N GLU A 180 -2.64 -5.32 -20.86
CA GLU A 180 -3.39 -4.18 -20.35
C GLU A 180 -3.68 -3.12 -21.44
N ILE A 181 -2.75 -2.89 -22.38
CA ILE A 181 -2.99 -2.01 -23.53
C ILE A 181 -4.06 -2.58 -24.46
N HIS A 182 -4.02 -3.88 -24.74
CA HIS A 182 -4.98 -4.54 -25.63
C HIS A 182 -6.37 -4.71 -24.99
N GLU A 183 -6.45 -4.79 -23.65
CA GLU A 183 -7.70 -4.93 -22.90
C GLU A 183 -8.42 -3.59 -22.65
N GLN A 184 -7.82 -2.44 -23.01
CA GLN A 184 -8.45 -1.13 -22.83
C GLN A 184 -9.89 -1.01 -23.39
N PRO A 185 -10.23 -1.55 -24.59
CA PRO A 185 -11.59 -1.47 -25.11
C PRO A 185 -12.61 -2.15 -24.19
N GLU A 186 -12.27 -3.33 -23.67
CA GLU A 186 -13.14 -4.07 -22.76
C GLU A 186 -13.20 -3.38 -21.38
N ALA A 187 -12.06 -2.90 -20.87
CA ALA A 187 -12.01 -2.14 -19.62
C ALA A 187 -12.89 -0.88 -19.65
N VAL A 188 -12.91 -0.16 -20.77
CA VAL A 188 -13.81 1.00 -20.97
C VAL A 188 -15.27 0.56 -21.01
N LEU A 189 -15.60 -0.52 -21.73
CA LEU A 189 -16.97 -1.04 -21.77
C LEU A 189 -17.47 -1.47 -20.40
N ASN A 190 -16.64 -2.19 -19.63
CA ASN A 190 -16.95 -2.61 -18.27
C ASN A 190 -17.13 -1.41 -17.32
N THR A 191 -16.33 -0.35 -17.50
CA THR A 191 -16.50 0.91 -16.74
C THR A 191 -17.85 1.59 -17.02
N MET A 192 -18.40 1.45 -18.22
CA MET A 192 -19.67 2.06 -18.63
C MET A 192 -20.89 1.16 -18.39
N ARG A 193 -20.69 -0.16 -18.25
CA ARG A 193 -21.76 -1.15 -18.10
C ARG A 193 -22.59 -0.85 -16.85
N GLY A 194 -23.92 -0.82 -17.01
CA GLY A 194 -24.85 -0.48 -15.91
C GLY A 194 -24.93 1.01 -15.55
N ARG A 195 -24.04 1.85 -16.10
CA ARG A 195 -23.97 3.29 -15.79
C ARG A 195 -24.54 4.19 -16.88
N VAL A 196 -25.02 3.63 -18.00
CA VAL A 196 -25.67 4.38 -19.09
C VAL A 196 -26.99 3.73 -19.47
N ASP A 197 -28.09 4.50 -19.49
CA ASP A 197 -29.39 4.01 -19.96
C ASP A 197 -29.58 4.14 -21.48
N GLU A 198 -30.71 3.62 -21.99
CA GLU A 198 -31.10 3.70 -23.41
C GLU A 198 -31.26 5.15 -23.93
N ASN A 199 -31.38 6.14 -23.03
CA ASN A 199 -31.47 7.55 -23.34
C ASN A 199 -30.11 8.28 -23.23
N ASN A 200 -29.00 7.55 -23.09
CA ASN A 200 -27.65 8.07 -22.85
C ASN A 200 -27.50 8.89 -21.56
N ARG A 201 -28.32 8.62 -20.55
CA ARG A 201 -28.17 9.23 -19.22
C ARG A 201 -27.19 8.42 -18.39
N ILE A 202 -26.30 9.13 -17.68
CA ILE A 202 -25.28 8.52 -16.83
C ILE A 202 -25.83 8.40 -15.40
N PHE A 203 -25.69 7.23 -14.81
CA PHE A 203 -26.04 6.95 -13.41
C PHE A 203 -24.80 6.50 -12.65
N LEU A 204 -24.55 7.13 -11.50
CA LEU A 204 -23.46 6.83 -10.57
C LEU A 204 -24.08 6.54 -9.20
N ASP A 205 -24.83 5.44 -9.11
CA ASP A 205 -25.58 4.99 -7.94
C ASP A 205 -24.70 4.67 -6.72
N GLU A 206 -23.45 4.27 -6.95
CA GLU A 206 -22.42 4.09 -5.92
C GLU A 206 -22.02 5.40 -5.22
N VAL A 207 -22.35 6.55 -5.82
CA VAL A 207 -22.02 7.86 -5.27
C VAL A 207 -23.28 8.47 -4.66
N HIS A 208 -23.43 8.36 -3.34
CA HIS A 208 -24.59 8.84 -2.58
C HIS A 208 -24.62 10.37 -2.39
N TRP A 209 -24.38 11.15 -3.44
CA TRP A 209 -24.51 12.60 -3.41
C TRP A 209 -25.95 13.02 -3.67
N LYS A 210 -26.45 13.97 -2.88
CA LYS A 210 -27.72 14.61 -3.19
C LYS A 210 -27.52 15.60 -4.34
N ASP A 211 -28.51 15.71 -5.21
CA ASP A 211 -28.56 16.69 -6.30
C ASP A 211 -28.21 18.12 -5.84
N GLU A 212 -28.65 18.49 -4.64
CA GLU A 212 -28.42 19.80 -4.03
C GLU A 212 -26.95 20.01 -3.64
N GLU A 213 -26.26 18.95 -3.17
CA GLU A 213 -24.84 18.99 -2.81
C GLU A 213 -23.95 19.12 -4.05
N LEU A 214 -24.30 18.39 -5.12
CA LEU A 214 -23.65 18.48 -6.42
C LEU A 214 -23.82 19.87 -7.05
N LYS A 215 -25.02 20.46 -6.98
CA LYS A 215 -25.32 21.79 -7.53
C LYS A 215 -24.72 22.93 -6.68
N ALA A 216 -24.61 22.74 -5.37
CA ALA A 216 -23.99 23.71 -4.45
C ALA A 216 -22.46 23.72 -4.54
N SER A 217 -21.85 22.63 -5.03
CA SER A 217 -20.41 22.54 -5.26
C SER A 217 -19.96 23.56 -6.31
N THR A 218 -19.44 24.69 -5.83
CA THR A 218 -19.01 25.83 -6.65
C THR A 218 -17.56 25.69 -7.13
N ARG A 219 -16.85 24.65 -6.70
CA ARG A 219 -15.42 24.46 -6.94
C ARG A 219 -15.09 22.98 -7.04
N SER A 220 -14.51 22.57 -8.17
CA SER A 220 -13.93 21.24 -8.31
C SER A 220 -12.75 21.10 -7.35
N SER A 221 -12.89 20.27 -6.32
CA SER A 221 -11.84 19.98 -5.35
C SER A 221 -10.74 19.16 -6.01
N TRP A 222 -9.49 19.63 -5.91
CA TRP A 222 -8.33 18.94 -6.46
C TRP A 222 -7.97 17.75 -5.57
N LEU A 223 -8.05 16.53 -6.12
CA LEU A 223 -7.51 15.35 -5.49
C LEU A 223 -5.99 15.31 -5.75
N PRO A 224 -5.13 15.30 -4.71
CA PRO A 224 -3.71 15.01 -4.92
C PRO A 224 -3.60 13.57 -5.44
N VAL A 225 -3.03 13.43 -6.64
CA VAL A 225 -2.86 12.14 -7.32
C VAL A 225 -1.43 11.99 -7.82
N ALA A 226 -0.91 10.77 -7.75
CA ALA A 226 0.42 10.43 -8.25
C ALA A 226 0.52 10.62 -9.78
N PRO A 227 1.74 10.73 -10.37
CA PRO A 227 1.94 11.24 -11.73
C PRO A 227 1.15 10.55 -12.87
N PRO A 228 0.96 9.22 -12.91
CA PRO A 228 0.15 8.57 -13.95
C PRO A 228 -1.33 8.97 -13.84
N SER A 229 -1.88 8.92 -12.63
CA SER A 229 -3.25 9.34 -12.33
C SER A 229 -3.46 10.84 -12.55
N MET A 230 -2.43 11.65 -12.35
CA MET A 230 -2.44 13.09 -12.66
C MET A 230 -2.55 13.37 -14.16
N GLN A 231 -1.99 12.50 -15.02
CA GLN A 231 -2.14 12.65 -16.48
C GLN A 231 -3.56 12.31 -16.94
N ALA A 232 -4.19 11.32 -16.30
CA ALA A 232 -5.59 10.97 -16.55
C ALA A 232 -6.58 12.07 -16.10
N SER A 233 -6.26 12.81 -15.02
CA SER A 233 -7.13 13.87 -14.50
C SER A 233 -7.08 15.18 -15.31
N ARG A 234 -6.04 15.41 -16.12
CA ARG A 234 -5.89 16.63 -16.93
C ARG A 234 -6.94 16.78 -18.04
N PRO A 235 -7.21 15.76 -18.87
CA PRO A 235 -8.31 15.78 -19.84
C PRO A 235 -9.68 15.96 -19.17
N SER A 236 -9.93 15.26 -18.04
CA SER A 236 -11.22 15.32 -17.35
C SER A 236 -11.49 16.70 -16.73
N THR A 237 -10.46 17.39 -16.24
CA THR A 237 -10.55 18.79 -15.77
C THR A 237 -10.94 19.75 -16.89
N ARG A 238 -10.46 19.52 -18.11
CA ARG A 238 -10.80 20.34 -19.27
C ARG A 238 -12.23 20.11 -19.75
N SER A 239 -12.74 18.88 -19.66
CA SER A 239 -14.14 18.58 -19.98
C SER A 239 -15.11 19.03 -18.90
N SER A 240 -14.77 18.88 -17.61
CA SER A 240 -15.65 19.26 -16.50
C SER A 240 -15.90 20.76 -16.45
N THR A 241 -14.88 21.57 -16.69
CA THR A 241 -14.99 23.04 -16.80
C THR A 241 -15.84 23.50 -18.00
N GLY A 242 -15.98 22.67 -19.05
CA GLY A 242 -16.82 22.97 -20.20
C GLY A 242 -18.27 22.47 -20.08
N LEU A 243 -18.50 21.38 -19.34
CA LEU A 243 -19.82 20.76 -19.16
C LEU A 243 -20.58 21.27 -17.93
N VAL A 244 -19.84 21.65 -16.88
CA VAL A 244 -20.39 22.24 -15.66
C VAL A 244 -20.05 23.73 -15.70
N SER A 245 -20.94 24.54 -16.24
CA SER A 245 -20.85 26.00 -16.15
C SER A 245 -21.43 26.44 -14.79
N PRO A 246 -20.61 26.94 -13.84
CA PRO A 246 -21.15 27.60 -12.67
C PRO A 246 -21.85 28.87 -13.17
N SER A 247 -23.13 29.02 -12.84
CA SER A 247 -23.89 30.24 -13.13
C SER A 247 -23.43 31.37 -12.20
N SER A 248 -22.23 31.90 -12.42
CA SER A 248 -21.86 33.28 -12.06
C SER A 248 -20.51 33.60 -12.71
N SER A 249 -20.53 34.61 -13.55
CA SER A 249 -19.34 35.25 -14.10
C SER A 249 -18.44 35.73 -12.97
N THR A 250 -17.26 35.15 -12.82
CA THR A 250 -16.13 35.85 -12.19
C THR A 250 -14.89 35.52 -12.98
N SER A 251 -14.30 36.54 -13.61
CA SER A 251 -12.99 36.43 -14.24
C SER A 251 -11.99 36.02 -13.15
N LEU A 252 -11.43 34.81 -13.25
CA LEU A 252 -10.24 34.47 -12.48
C LEU A 252 -9.11 34.27 -13.48
N ALA A 253 -8.27 35.29 -13.51
CA ALA A 253 -6.95 35.25 -14.10
C ALA A 253 -6.24 33.97 -13.67
N SER A 254 -5.52 33.40 -14.63
CA SER A 254 -4.55 32.33 -14.43
C SER A 254 -3.58 32.65 -13.30
N SER A 255 -3.86 32.13 -12.10
CA SER A 255 -2.90 31.95 -11.03
C SER A 255 -2.78 30.45 -10.74
N VAL A 256 -1.82 29.82 -11.43
CA VAL A 256 -1.28 28.53 -11.04
C VAL A 256 -0.44 28.78 -9.79
N THR A 257 -1.04 28.60 -8.61
CA THR A 257 -0.28 28.50 -7.37
C THR A 257 -0.12 27.02 -7.07
N ALA A 258 0.98 26.43 -7.52
CA ALA A 258 1.47 25.20 -6.92
C ALA A 258 1.76 25.52 -5.46
N ILE A 259 1.07 24.86 -4.52
CA ILE A 259 1.47 24.85 -3.12
C ILE A 259 2.72 23.97 -3.08
N PRO A 260 3.93 24.51 -2.86
CA PRO A 260 5.10 23.67 -2.70
C PRO A 260 4.97 22.95 -1.37
N CYS A 261 5.08 21.62 -1.39
CA CYS A 261 5.40 20.85 -0.21
C CYS A 261 6.85 21.22 0.16
N SER A 262 7.01 22.12 1.13
CA SER A 262 8.30 22.50 1.70
C SER A 262 8.81 21.34 2.55
N ILE A 263 9.67 20.52 1.95
CA ILE A 263 10.64 19.70 2.69
C ILE A 263 11.81 20.65 2.99
N ASP A 264 11.90 21.11 4.24
CA ASP A 264 13.09 21.81 4.74
C ASP A 264 14.24 20.81 4.83
N GLY A 265 14.99 20.71 3.74
CA GLY A 265 16.27 20.01 3.64
C GLY A 265 17.26 20.92 2.94
N GLY A 266 18.06 21.65 3.72
CA GLY A 266 18.93 22.71 3.24
C GLY A 266 19.95 22.27 2.19
N TRP A 267 19.85 22.83 0.99
CA TRP A 267 20.96 22.97 0.06
C TRP A 267 21.02 24.43 -0.43
N SER A 268 22.14 25.08 -0.11
CA SER A 268 22.43 26.48 -0.36
C SER A 268 22.34 26.87 -1.84
N SER A 269 21.66 27.99 -2.10
CA SER A 269 21.48 28.64 -3.39
C SER A 269 22.79 29.15 -4.01
N GLY A 270 23.17 28.60 -5.16
CA GLY A 270 24.11 29.21 -6.09
C GLY A 270 23.35 29.84 -7.26
N SER A 271 23.25 31.17 -7.29
CA SER A 271 22.71 31.93 -8.42
C SER A 271 23.60 31.75 -9.65
N LEU A 272 23.04 31.43 -10.82
CA LEU A 272 23.72 31.72 -12.09
C LEU A 272 22.73 32.01 -13.23
N ASN A 273 23.04 33.12 -13.88
CA ASN A 273 22.26 33.85 -14.85
C ASN A 273 21.88 33.05 -16.11
N ARG A 274 20.70 33.40 -16.63
CA ARG A 274 20.29 33.22 -18.03
C ARG A 274 21.41 33.72 -18.97
N ALA A 275 22.06 32.80 -19.66
CA ALA A 275 22.94 33.11 -20.79
C ALA A 275 22.55 32.27 -22.02
N ARG A 276 22.54 32.96 -23.16
CA ARG A 276 22.09 32.54 -24.49
C ARG A 276 22.77 31.23 -24.96
N ARG A 277 21.98 30.35 -25.60
CA ARG A 277 22.48 29.19 -26.36
C ARG A 277 23.35 29.64 -27.54
N PRO A 278 24.53 29.04 -27.76
CA PRO A 278 25.07 28.82 -29.08
C PRO A 278 24.92 27.34 -29.48
N THR A 279 24.56 27.15 -30.73
CA THR A 279 24.50 25.87 -31.44
C THR A 279 25.87 25.21 -31.48
N ARG A 280 25.97 23.95 -31.03
CA ARG A 280 27.09 23.07 -31.39
C ARG A 280 26.63 21.62 -31.46
N SER A 281 26.83 21.05 -32.64
CA SER A 281 26.61 19.65 -32.98
C SER A 281 27.48 18.74 -32.11
N GLN A 282 26.87 17.77 -31.43
CA GLN A 282 27.58 16.63 -30.87
C GLN A 282 27.09 15.37 -31.59
N ARG A 283 28.08 14.67 -32.17
CA ARG A 283 27.95 13.40 -32.88
C ARG A 283 27.56 12.32 -31.86
N PHE A 284 26.57 11.52 -32.22
CA PHE A 284 26.25 10.27 -31.54
C PHE A 284 27.44 9.31 -31.63
N VAL A 285 27.92 8.83 -30.48
CA VAL A 285 28.81 7.67 -30.38
C VAL A 285 27.98 6.53 -29.78
N SER A 286 27.78 5.48 -30.57
CA SER A 286 27.03 4.28 -30.21
C SER A 286 27.76 3.45 -29.12
N PRO A 287 27.05 2.87 -28.13
CA PRO A 287 27.65 1.89 -27.23
C PRO A 287 27.86 0.55 -27.95
N LYS A 288 29.09 0.03 -27.86
CA LYS A 288 29.47 -1.31 -28.37
C LYS A 288 28.77 -2.41 -27.56
N ARG A 289 28.23 -3.39 -28.30
CA ARG A 289 27.71 -4.68 -27.81
C ARG A 289 28.75 -5.42 -26.96
N TRP A 290 28.33 -5.89 -25.79
CA TRP A 290 29.00 -6.95 -25.04
C TRP A 290 28.50 -8.31 -25.56
N VAL A 291 29.42 -9.21 -25.89
CA VAL A 291 29.16 -10.62 -26.22
C VAL A 291 29.90 -11.44 -25.15
N PRO A 292 29.25 -12.41 -24.48
CA PRO A 292 29.87 -13.16 -23.40
C PRO A 292 30.79 -14.27 -23.94
N ARG A 293 31.87 -14.54 -23.20
CA ARG A 293 32.54 -15.84 -23.13
C ARG A 293 32.55 -16.26 -21.67
#